data_AF-A0A2T1C9E4-F1
#
_entry.id   AF-A0A2T1C9E4-F1
#
_cell.length_a   1.000
_cell.length_b   1.000
_cell.length_c   1.000
_cell.angle_alpha   90.00
_cell.angle_beta   90.00
_cell.angle_gamma   90.00
#
_symmetry.space_group_name_H-M   'P 1'
#
loop_
_entity.id
_entity.type
_entity.pdbx_description
1 polymer ?
#
loop_
_entity_poly.entity_id
_entity_poly.type
_entity_poly.pdbx_seq_one_letter_code
_entity_poly.pdbx_strand_id
1 'polypeptide(L)'
;MQSLKLWHKFTSGSINRQIFGAAAIVGVATLIVRLAAFIKEQIVASTFGTTDAIDAFLVALMVPAFVITLVSGSFNAALIPTYIQLKEKSGKAAAERLLANVVIWNIGLLVLVTVIIVSTAPLYLPHLAIGFDRAKLNLTFQLLCVISPVILVSGVVTSWSAVLNAGDKFALAALTPIITPLITIALLFLAKSLGVFSLAVGLVIGALLEGICLALFLTKQGINIIPKWSKFDENLRHVSQQYIPMIAGSLLMNTAPIIDQSMAAMLPAGSVAALNYGNRVIALPITLLTTALSTALIPYFSKMVAKQDWGGIIHTLKHYLLLCLAITIPITVGFFYLSEPITQLIYQRGQFSQKDTLIVAQIQSMYSLQLPFYVCNILVVRLISALQANHILMWSSLLNALINITLNIVLLQVMGIAGIALSTSCMYVICLSFTSYCCFKILRKANVGA
;
A
#
# COMPACT_ATOMS: atom_id res chain seq x y z
N MET A 1 -26.48 -18.02 8.55
CA MET A 1 -26.38 -19.38 7.97
C MET A 1 -26.60 -19.44 6.45
N GLN A 2 -27.36 -18.54 5.82
CA GLN A 2 -27.47 -18.48 4.34
C GLN A 2 -26.17 -18.01 3.63
N SER A 3 -25.36 -17.15 4.25
CA SER A 3 -24.05 -16.73 3.69
C SER A 3 -23.03 -17.86 3.56
N LEU A 4 -23.13 -18.90 4.39
CA LEU A 4 -22.29 -20.10 4.34
C LEU A 4 -22.66 -21.06 3.19
N LYS A 5 -23.90 -21.01 2.67
CA LYS A 5 -24.33 -21.84 1.51
C LYS A 5 -23.86 -21.26 0.17
N LEU A 6 -23.77 -19.93 0.05
CA LEU A 6 -23.08 -19.27 -1.08
C LEU A 6 -21.59 -19.63 -1.11
N TRP A 7 -20.98 -19.72 0.08
CA TRP A 7 -19.61 -20.14 0.31
C TRP A 7 -19.28 -21.49 -0.37
N HIS A 8 -20.10 -22.50 -0.14
CA HIS A 8 -19.84 -23.85 -0.66
C HIS A 8 -20.02 -23.96 -2.18
N LYS A 9 -20.87 -23.12 -2.79
CA LYS A 9 -21.19 -23.15 -4.22
C LYS A 9 -20.11 -22.51 -5.10
N PHE A 10 -19.28 -21.63 -4.53
CA PHE A 10 -18.12 -21.03 -5.22
C PHE A 10 -16.83 -21.81 -4.98
N THR A 11 -16.71 -22.51 -3.85
CA THR A 11 -15.49 -23.25 -3.49
C THR A 11 -15.49 -24.73 -3.87
N SER A 12 -16.60 -25.33 -4.34
CA SER A 12 -16.63 -26.74 -4.75
C SER A 12 -16.45 -26.98 -6.27
N GLY A 13 -15.96 -25.99 -7.02
CA GLY A 13 -15.68 -26.09 -8.45
C GLY A 13 -14.24 -26.51 -8.79
N SER A 14 -13.89 -26.47 -10.08
CA SER A 14 -12.50 -26.65 -10.52
C SER A 14 -11.56 -25.65 -9.83
N ILE A 15 -10.27 -25.99 -9.72
CA ILE A 15 -9.22 -25.15 -9.11
C ILE A 15 -9.28 -23.70 -9.65
N ASN A 16 -9.53 -23.52 -10.95
CA ASN A 16 -9.66 -22.20 -11.57
C ASN A 16 -10.87 -21.39 -11.04
N ARG A 17 -11.99 -22.06 -10.72
CA ARG A 17 -13.18 -21.41 -10.16
C ARG A 17 -12.98 -21.01 -8.70
N GLN A 18 -12.24 -21.81 -7.92
CA GLN A 18 -11.85 -21.47 -6.55
C GLN A 18 -10.94 -20.23 -6.52
N ILE A 19 -9.92 -20.21 -7.39
CA ILE A 19 -8.98 -19.08 -7.52
C ILE A 19 -9.74 -17.81 -7.94
N PHE A 20 -10.59 -17.91 -8.97
CA PHE A 20 -11.38 -16.76 -9.44
C PHE A 20 -12.36 -16.26 -8.37
N GLY A 21 -13.03 -17.16 -7.66
CA GLY A 21 -13.92 -16.82 -6.55
C GLY A 21 -13.19 -16.09 -5.42
N ALA A 22 -12.02 -16.60 -5.01
CA ALA A 22 -11.18 -15.97 -3.99
C ALA A 22 -10.70 -14.58 -4.44
N ALA A 23 -10.21 -14.45 -5.67
CA ALA A 23 -9.76 -13.18 -6.24
C ALA A 23 -10.91 -12.15 -6.31
N ALA A 24 -12.10 -12.57 -6.76
CA ALA A 24 -13.28 -11.71 -6.82
C ALA A 24 -13.72 -11.23 -5.42
N ILE A 25 -13.76 -12.14 -4.43
CA ILE A 25 -14.12 -11.79 -3.06
C ILE A 25 -13.11 -10.82 -2.44
N VAL A 26 -11.81 -11.09 -2.61
CA VAL A 26 -10.75 -10.20 -2.13
C VAL A 26 -10.83 -8.84 -2.83
N GLY A 27 -11.09 -8.82 -4.14
CA GLY A 27 -11.28 -7.58 -4.90
C GLY A 27 -12.44 -6.73 -4.38
N VAL A 28 -13.61 -7.34 -4.19
CA VAL A 28 -14.80 -6.65 -3.65
C VAL A 28 -14.56 -6.19 -2.21
N ALA A 29 -14.00 -7.04 -1.36
CA ALA A 29 -13.65 -6.69 0.02
C ALA A 29 -12.69 -5.50 0.07
N THR A 30 -11.64 -5.53 -0.76
CA THR A 30 -10.66 -4.44 -0.87
C THR A 30 -11.34 -3.16 -1.33
N LEU A 31 -12.24 -3.22 -2.31
CA LEU A 31 -13.01 -2.05 -2.76
C LEU A 31 -13.84 -1.45 -1.62
N ILE A 32 -14.55 -2.27 -0.84
CA ILE A 32 -15.32 -1.81 0.32
C ILE A 32 -14.43 -1.11 1.35
N VAL A 33 -13.28 -1.70 1.69
CA VAL A 33 -12.30 -1.10 2.61
C VAL A 33 -11.79 0.24 2.07
N ARG A 34 -11.46 0.30 0.78
CA ARG A 34 -10.98 1.54 0.12
C ARG A 34 -12.05 2.63 0.11
N LEU A 35 -13.31 2.27 -0.09
CA LEU A 35 -14.43 3.22 -0.01
C LEU A 35 -14.59 3.75 1.42
N ALA A 36 -14.54 2.91 2.44
CA ALA A 36 -14.58 3.36 3.83
C ALA A 36 -13.41 4.29 4.18
N ALA A 37 -12.20 3.96 3.73
CA ALA A 37 -11.03 4.81 3.91
C ALA A 37 -11.16 6.15 3.17
N PHE A 38 -11.78 6.16 1.99
CA PHE A 38 -12.05 7.37 1.21
C PHE A 38 -13.09 8.27 1.88
N ILE A 39 -14.19 7.69 2.38
CA ILE A 39 -15.20 8.41 3.17
C ILE A 39 -14.55 9.02 4.42
N LYS A 40 -13.66 8.27 5.09
CA LYS A 40 -12.88 8.80 6.21
C LYS A 40 -12.11 10.04 5.77
N GLU A 41 -11.38 10.02 4.64
CA GLU A 41 -10.65 11.21 4.18
C GLU A 41 -11.57 12.40 3.86
N GLN A 42 -12.76 12.18 3.29
CA GLN A 42 -13.73 13.27 3.07
C GLN A 42 -14.15 13.92 4.39
N ILE A 43 -14.40 13.12 5.42
CA ILE A 43 -14.77 13.62 6.75
C ILE A 43 -13.60 14.39 7.36
N VAL A 44 -12.36 13.89 7.24
CA VAL A 44 -11.15 14.60 7.68
C VAL A 44 -11.02 15.95 6.98
N ALA A 45 -11.15 15.97 5.64
CA ALA A 45 -11.09 17.20 4.85
C ALA A 45 -12.16 18.20 5.28
N SER A 46 -13.40 17.76 5.50
CA SER A 46 -14.47 18.65 5.95
C SER A 46 -14.27 19.20 7.37
N THR A 47 -13.62 18.42 8.24
CA THR A 47 -13.43 18.78 9.66
C THR A 47 -12.22 19.68 9.86
N PHE A 48 -11.14 19.46 9.10
CA PHE A 48 -9.86 20.12 9.34
C PHE A 48 -9.30 20.90 8.15
N GLY A 49 -9.89 20.79 6.94
CA GLY A 49 -9.38 21.44 5.74
C GLY A 49 -7.92 21.08 5.44
N THR A 50 -7.16 22.03 4.90
CA THR A 50 -5.70 21.95 4.71
C THR A 50 -4.97 22.78 5.78
N THR A 51 -5.02 22.34 7.03
CA THR A 51 -4.42 23.06 8.18
C THR A 51 -3.08 22.48 8.64
N ASP A 52 -2.32 23.26 9.42
CA ASP A 52 -1.06 22.82 10.03
C ASP A 52 -1.20 21.56 10.89
N ALA A 53 -2.36 21.38 11.53
CA ALA A 53 -2.63 20.19 12.33
C ALA A 53 -2.66 18.92 11.45
N ILE A 54 -3.32 18.98 10.29
CA ILE A 54 -3.35 17.84 9.35
C ILE A 54 -1.98 17.58 8.74
N ASP A 55 -1.25 18.62 8.37
CA ASP A 55 0.13 18.47 7.92
C ASP A 55 0.99 17.76 8.97
N ALA A 56 0.90 18.19 10.24
CA ALA A 56 1.61 17.55 11.36
C ALA A 56 1.21 16.09 11.54
N PHE A 57 -0.09 15.77 11.46
CA PHE A 57 -0.57 14.39 11.50
C PHE A 57 -0.05 13.53 10.36
N LEU A 58 -0.09 14.05 9.13
CA LEU A 58 0.35 13.33 7.94
C LEU A 58 1.86 13.09 7.96
N VAL A 59 2.67 14.05 8.39
CA VAL A 59 4.12 13.87 8.58
C VAL A 59 4.40 12.89 9.72
N ALA A 60 3.68 12.98 10.84
CA ALA A 60 3.81 12.05 11.96
C ALA A 60 3.47 10.60 11.56
N LEU A 61 2.51 10.42 10.66
CA LEU A 61 2.09 9.11 10.15
C LEU A 61 3.07 8.53 9.11
N MET A 62 3.84 9.38 8.42
CA MET A 62 4.67 9.01 7.28
C MET A 62 5.68 7.90 7.61
N VAL A 63 6.46 8.08 8.69
CA VAL A 63 7.50 7.10 9.09
C VAL A 63 6.88 5.79 9.60
N PRO A 64 5.89 5.79 10.52
CA PRO A 64 5.16 4.58 10.89
C PRO A 64 4.55 3.84 9.70
N ALA A 65 3.88 4.54 8.78
CA ALA A 65 3.22 3.94 7.62
C ALA A 65 4.22 3.30 6.66
N PHE A 66 5.40 3.91 6.47
CA PHE A 66 6.48 3.33 5.69
C PHE A 66 6.94 2.00 6.29
N VAL A 67 7.27 1.99 7.58
CA VAL A 67 7.73 0.78 8.28
C VAL A 67 6.71 -0.34 8.19
N ILE A 68 5.42 -0.03 8.42
CA ILE A 68 4.34 -0.99 8.27
C ILE A 68 4.33 -1.57 6.85
N THR A 69 4.46 -0.73 5.82
CA THR A 69 4.47 -1.19 4.42
C THR A 69 5.66 -2.12 4.14
N LEU A 70 6.86 -1.79 4.62
CA LEU A 70 8.06 -2.61 4.45
C LEU A 70 7.90 -3.98 5.12
N VAL A 71 7.37 -3.98 6.34
CA VAL A 71 7.22 -5.18 7.17
C VAL A 71 6.12 -6.06 6.59
N SER A 72 4.93 -5.52 6.35
CA SER A 72 3.78 -6.29 5.89
C SER A 72 4.01 -6.98 4.55
N GLY A 73 4.63 -6.29 3.59
CA GLY A 73 4.90 -6.83 2.25
C GLY A 73 5.94 -7.95 2.29
N SER A 74 7.05 -7.72 2.98
CA SER A 74 8.16 -8.69 3.08
C SER A 74 7.78 -9.92 3.89
N PHE A 75 6.97 -9.74 4.93
CA PHE A 75 6.66 -10.77 5.92
C PHE A 75 5.76 -11.86 5.33
N ASN A 76 4.70 -11.45 4.64
CA ASN A 76 3.76 -12.39 4.03
C ASN A 76 4.44 -13.32 3.04
N ALA A 77 5.33 -12.78 2.21
CA ALA A 77 5.99 -13.56 1.18
C ALA A 77 7.08 -14.50 1.72
N ALA A 78 7.67 -14.23 2.89
CA ALA A 78 8.59 -15.17 3.57
C ALA A 78 7.85 -16.22 4.44
N LEU A 79 6.80 -15.81 5.18
CA LEU A 79 6.11 -16.67 6.13
C LEU A 79 5.19 -17.69 5.46
N ILE A 80 4.36 -17.27 4.50
CA ILE A 80 3.29 -18.12 3.94
C ILE A 80 3.82 -19.43 3.34
N PRO A 81 4.86 -19.43 2.48
CA PRO A 81 5.38 -20.67 1.90
C PRO A 81 5.92 -21.64 2.95
N THR A 82 6.68 -21.12 3.92
CA THR A 82 7.26 -21.92 5.02
C THR A 82 6.17 -22.48 5.92
N TYR A 83 5.15 -21.68 6.24
CA TYR A 83 3.99 -22.11 7.04
C TYR A 83 3.20 -23.22 6.37
N ILE A 84 2.86 -23.07 5.08
CA ILE A 84 2.14 -24.10 4.32
C ILE A 84 2.98 -25.38 4.25
N GLN A 85 4.26 -25.28 3.90
CA GLN A 85 5.14 -26.44 3.80
C GLN A 85 5.24 -27.21 5.13
N LEU A 86 5.39 -26.50 6.25
CA LEU A 86 5.49 -27.12 7.57
C LEU A 86 4.16 -27.73 8.01
N LYS A 87 3.03 -27.10 7.67
CA LYS A 87 1.68 -27.62 7.94
C LYS A 87 1.43 -28.94 7.21
N GLU A 88 1.82 -29.02 5.93
CA GLU A 88 1.66 -30.23 5.11
C GLU A 88 2.62 -31.35 5.53
N LYS A 89 3.90 -31.04 5.80
CA LYS A 89 4.91 -32.06 6.13
C LYS A 89 4.91 -32.52 7.58
N SER A 90 4.67 -31.60 8.51
CA SER A 90 4.90 -31.82 9.95
C SER A 90 3.64 -31.55 10.79
N GLY A 91 2.52 -31.29 10.14
CA GLY A 91 1.22 -31.11 10.77
C GLY A 91 0.98 -29.73 11.36
N LYS A 92 -0.28 -29.50 11.77
CA LYS A 92 -0.76 -28.21 12.29
C LYS A 92 0.04 -27.71 13.49
N ALA A 93 0.43 -28.58 14.42
CA ALA A 93 1.16 -28.19 15.63
C ALA A 93 2.55 -27.60 15.32
N ALA A 94 3.26 -28.12 14.31
CA ALA A 94 4.55 -27.57 13.90
C ALA A 94 4.39 -26.19 13.26
N ALA A 95 3.39 -26.02 12.39
CA ALA A 95 3.05 -24.74 11.76
C ALA A 95 2.66 -23.66 12.80
N GLU A 96 1.90 -24.03 13.83
CA GLU A 96 1.54 -23.12 14.93
C GLU A 96 2.75 -22.72 15.78
N ARG A 97 3.70 -23.63 16.03
CA ARG A 97 4.95 -23.31 16.72
C ARG A 97 5.80 -22.33 15.92
N LEU A 98 5.93 -22.55 14.61
CA LEU A 98 6.61 -21.61 13.71
C LEU A 98 5.94 -20.23 13.78
N LEU A 99 4.61 -20.18 13.65
CA LEU A 99 3.87 -18.93 13.74
C LEU A 99 4.13 -18.19 15.05
N ALA A 100 4.05 -18.88 16.19
CA ALA A 100 4.31 -18.29 17.51
C ALA A 100 5.72 -17.68 17.59
N ASN A 101 6.72 -18.44 17.16
CA ASN A 101 8.11 -18.02 17.12
C ASN A 101 8.34 -16.79 16.22
N VAL A 102 7.78 -16.82 15.00
CA VAL A 102 7.91 -15.72 14.04
C VAL A 102 7.18 -14.47 14.55
N VAL A 103 6.00 -14.60 15.15
CA VAL A 103 5.26 -13.48 15.72
C VAL A 103 6.04 -12.82 16.86
N ILE A 104 6.62 -13.58 17.79
CA ILE A 104 7.42 -12.98 18.87
C ILE A 104 8.68 -12.32 18.32
N TRP A 105 9.37 -12.96 17.39
CA TRP A 105 10.53 -12.37 16.73
C TRP A 105 10.18 -11.06 16.02
N ASN A 106 9.08 -11.05 15.27
CA ASN A 106 8.58 -9.87 14.58
C ASN A 106 8.16 -8.76 15.57
N ILE A 107 7.47 -9.10 16.66
CA ILE A 107 7.14 -8.13 17.71
C ILE A 107 8.43 -7.55 18.31
N GLY A 108 9.43 -8.37 18.64
CA GLY A 108 10.71 -7.90 19.17
C GLY A 108 11.41 -6.94 18.23
N LEU A 109 11.45 -7.28 16.94
CA LEU A 109 12.00 -6.41 15.89
C LEU A 109 11.22 -5.09 15.79
N LEU A 110 9.89 -5.14 15.77
CA LEU A 110 9.04 -3.96 15.65
C LEU A 110 9.10 -3.07 16.89
N VAL A 111 9.26 -3.64 18.09
CA VAL A 111 9.50 -2.88 19.33
C VAL A 111 10.82 -2.13 19.21
N LEU A 112 11.90 -2.82 18.81
CA LEU A 112 13.21 -2.18 18.59
C LEU A 112 13.11 -1.04 17.58
N VAL A 113 12.48 -1.29 16.42
CA VAL A 113 12.30 -0.29 15.37
C VAL A 113 11.45 0.89 15.86
N THR A 114 10.36 0.63 16.60
CA THR A 114 9.50 1.68 17.15
C THR A 114 10.26 2.55 18.16
N VAL A 115 11.04 1.94 19.05
CA VAL A 115 11.89 2.67 20.01
C VAL A 115 12.90 3.55 19.28
N ILE A 116 13.56 3.02 18.24
CA ILE A 116 14.52 3.81 17.43
C ILE A 116 13.80 4.99 16.77
N ILE A 117 12.64 4.77 16.15
CA ILE A 117 11.88 5.82 15.45
C ILE A 117 11.43 6.92 16.39
N VAL A 118 10.94 6.59 17.59
CA VAL A 118 10.45 7.58 18.55
C VAL A 118 11.62 8.31 19.21
N SER A 119 12.67 7.59 19.63
CA SER A 119 13.83 8.20 20.29
C SER A 119 14.66 9.10 19.37
N THR A 120 14.74 8.77 18.08
CA THR A 120 15.48 9.58 17.09
C THR A 120 14.62 10.64 16.40
N ALA A 121 13.31 10.71 16.69
CA ALA A 121 12.39 11.68 16.08
C ALA A 121 12.83 13.15 16.21
N PRO A 122 13.35 13.62 17.36
CA PRO A 122 13.85 14.99 17.46
C PRO A 122 15.00 15.30 16.48
N LEU A 123 15.74 14.28 16.03
CA LEU A 123 16.85 14.44 15.08
C LEU A 123 16.35 14.47 13.63
N TYR A 124 15.46 13.56 13.24
CA TYR A 124 15.06 13.46 11.82
C TYR A 124 13.85 14.32 11.44
N LEU A 125 12.92 14.62 12.37
CA LEU A 125 11.71 15.39 12.03
C LEU A 125 12.02 16.78 11.46
N PRO A 126 13.00 17.55 11.96
CA PRO A 126 13.39 18.82 11.35
C PRO A 126 13.92 18.68 9.92
N HIS A 127 14.48 17.52 9.55
CA HIS A 127 14.96 17.25 8.20
C HIS A 127 13.86 16.72 7.27
N LEU A 128 12.89 15.99 7.80
CA LEU A 128 11.72 15.52 7.04
C LEU A 128 10.68 16.63 6.81
N ALA A 129 10.67 17.65 7.66
CA ALA A 129 9.72 18.75 7.60
C ALA A 129 10.43 20.08 7.82
N ILE A 130 11.38 20.40 6.93
CA ILE A 130 12.25 21.59 7.00
C ILE A 130 11.43 22.89 7.07
N GLY A 131 10.24 22.92 6.46
CA GLY A 131 9.36 24.09 6.47
C GLY A 131 8.51 24.25 7.74
N PHE A 132 8.55 23.32 8.69
CA PHE A 132 7.71 23.39 9.89
C PHE A 132 8.39 24.22 10.98
N ASP A 133 7.61 25.08 11.63
CA ASP A 133 8.06 25.79 12.83
C ASP A 133 8.19 24.85 14.04
N ARG A 134 8.76 25.38 15.13
CA ARG A 134 8.99 24.58 16.36
C ARG A 134 7.69 24.06 16.97
N ALA A 135 6.59 24.82 16.88
CA ALA A 135 5.31 24.42 17.47
C ALA A 135 4.68 23.26 16.69
N LYS A 136 4.69 23.33 15.35
CA LYS A 136 4.22 22.29 14.44
C LYS A 136 5.10 21.05 14.50
N LEU A 137 6.43 21.18 14.63
CA LEU A 137 7.33 20.04 14.88
C LEU A 137 7.04 19.36 16.22
N ASN A 138 6.77 20.12 17.28
CA ASN A 138 6.39 19.56 18.58
C ASN A 138 5.05 18.80 18.50
N LEU A 139 4.05 19.37 17.82
CA LEU A 139 2.77 18.69 17.56
C LEU A 139 2.97 17.41 16.76
N THR A 140 3.82 17.45 15.72
CA THR A 140 4.19 16.28 14.90
C THR A 140 4.82 15.19 15.76
N PHE A 141 5.73 15.55 16.65
CA PHE A 141 6.36 14.61 17.59
C PHE A 141 5.35 13.98 18.56
N GLN A 142 4.44 14.78 19.14
CA GLN A 142 3.39 14.25 20.02
C GLN A 142 2.46 13.28 19.28
N LEU A 143 2.05 13.62 18.06
CA LEU A 143 1.24 12.75 17.21
C LEU A 143 1.99 11.47 16.85
N LEU A 144 3.29 11.56 16.54
CA LEU A 144 4.13 10.39 16.28
C LEU A 144 4.15 9.45 17.48
N CYS A 145 4.36 9.97 18.69
CA CYS A 145 4.34 9.16 19.91
C CYS A 145 3.01 8.42 20.08
N VAL A 146 1.88 9.10 19.85
CA VAL A 146 0.55 8.51 19.91
C VAL A 146 0.35 7.45 18.82
N ILE A 147 0.79 7.71 17.58
CA ILE A 147 0.63 6.81 16.44
C ILE A 147 1.54 5.58 16.54
N SER A 148 2.74 5.73 17.11
CA SER A 148 3.80 4.72 17.08
C SER A 148 3.40 3.29 17.52
N PRO A 149 2.48 3.06 18.48
CA PRO A 149 2.03 1.71 18.83
C PRO A 149 1.36 0.97 17.65
N VAL A 150 0.84 1.69 16.66
CA VAL A 150 0.25 1.10 15.45
C VAL A 150 1.24 0.22 14.69
N ILE A 151 2.55 0.53 14.75
CA ILE A 151 3.61 -0.27 14.13
C ILE A 151 3.59 -1.71 14.67
N LEU A 152 3.49 -1.85 15.99
CA LEU A 152 3.44 -3.16 16.67
C LEU A 152 2.16 -3.91 16.31
N VAL A 153 1.03 -3.21 16.43
CA VAL A 153 -0.30 -3.80 16.21
C VAL A 153 -0.45 -4.27 14.77
N SER A 154 -0.05 -3.45 13.79
CA SER A 154 -0.10 -3.78 12.37
C SER A 154 0.82 -4.96 12.02
N GLY A 155 1.97 -5.12 12.69
CA GLY A 155 2.82 -6.30 12.51
C GLY A 155 2.15 -7.60 12.93
N VAL A 156 1.46 -7.59 14.07
CA VAL A 156 0.68 -8.73 14.56
C VAL A 156 -0.51 -9.02 13.64
N VAL A 157 -1.27 -7.98 13.29
CA VAL A 157 -2.40 -8.06 12.34
C VAL A 157 -1.97 -8.65 11.00
N THR A 158 -0.83 -8.21 10.45
CA THR A 158 -0.28 -8.76 9.20
C THR A 158 0.01 -10.24 9.35
N SER A 159 0.65 -10.63 10.46
CA SER A 159 1.02 -12.03 10.70
C SER A 159 -0.20 -12.94 10.78
N TRP A 160 -1.24 -12.49 11.49
CA TRP A 160 -2.52 -13.20 11.60
C TRP A 160 -3.29 -13.25 10.28
N SER A 161 -3.29 -12.17 9.52
CA SER A 161 -3.85 -12.13 8.17
C SER A 161 -3.14 -13.10 7.22
N ALA A 162 -1.81 -13.25 7.33
CA ALA A 162 -1.03 -14.21 6.56
C ALA A 162 -1.50 -15.66 6.80
N VAL A 163 -1.76 -16.00 8.06
CA VAL A 163 -2.23 -17.33 8.47
C VAL A 163 -3.66 -17.59 7.99
N LEU A 164 -4.54 -16.59 8.09
CA LEU A 164 -5.89 -16.69 7.54
C LEU A 164 -5.88 -16.89 6.02
N ASN A 165 -5.00 -16.18 5.30
CA ASN A 165 -4.81 -16.36 3.87
C ASN A 165 -4.29 -17.77 3.54
N ALA A 166 -3.33 -18.29 4.32
CA ALA A 166 -2.84 -19.66 4.16
C ALA A 166 -3.89 -20.74 4.50
N GLY A 167 -4.96 -20.37 5.22
CA GLY A 167 -6.10 -21.23 5.55
C GLY A 167 -7.33 -20.99 4.67
N ASP A 168 -7.16 -20.37 3.49
CA ASP A 168 -8.23 -20.02 2.53
C ASP A 168 -9.33 -19.11 3.08
N LYS A 169 -9.05 -18.34 4.15
CA LYS A 169 -9.98 -17.36 4.75
C LYS A 169 -9.72 -15.95 4.26
N PHE A 170 -9.51 -15.81 2.95
CA PHE A 170 -9.15 -14.55 2.29
C PHE A 170 -10.13 -13.40 2.55
N ALA A 171 -11.43 -13.70 2.59
CA ALA A 171 -12.48 -12.70 2.79
C ALA A 171 -12.39 -12.00 4.16
N LEU A 172 -12.04 -12.77 5.21
CA LEU A 172 -11.89 -12.23 6.56
C LEU A 172 -10.68 -11.30 6.58
N ALA A 173 -9.51 -11.79 6.14
CA ALA A 173 -8.29 -10.99 6.09
C ALA A 173 -8.44 -9.71 5.23
N ALA A 174 -9.21 -9.75 4.14
CA ALA A 174 -9.43 -8.61 3.26
C ALA A 174 -10.43 -7.58 3.81
N LEU A 175 -11.42 -7.98 4.63
CA LEU A 175 -12.44 -7.08 5.17
C LEU A 175 -12.06 -6.44 6.50
N THR A 176 -11.28 -7.11 7.34
CA THR A 176 -10.92 -6.63 8.69
C THR A 176 -10.33 -5.20 8.71
N PRO A 177 -9.53 -4.75 7.72
CA PRO A 177 -9.00 -3.38 7.70
C PRO A 177 -10.06 -2.27 7.58
N ILE A 178 -11.33 -2.59 7.32
CA ILE A 178 -12.44 -1.61 7.36
C ILE A 178 -12.67 -1.03 8.77
N ILE A 179 -12.28 -1.76 9.82
CA ILE A 179 -12.51 -1.34 11.21
C ILE A 179 -11.79 -0.03 11.50
N THR A 180 -10.55 0.10 11.07
CA THR A 180 -9.71 1.29 11.31
C THR A 180 -10.33 2.60 10.82
N PRO A 181 -10.74 2.76 9.54
CA PRO A 181 -11.41 3.97 9.10
C PRO A 181 -12.76 4.20 9.78
N LEU A 182 -13.55 3.17 10.07
CA LEU A 182 -14.85 3.32 10.75
C LEU A 182 -14.70 3.84 12.18
N ILE A 183 -13.73 3.32 12.94
CA ILE A 183 -13.42 3.77 14.30
C ILE A 183 -12.85 5.19 14.29
N THR A 184 -12.01 5.51 13.30
CA THR A 184 -11.50 6.88 13.13
C THR A 184 -12.66 7.86 12.87
N ILE A 185 -13.60 7.50 11.98
CA ILE A 185 -14.80 8.29 11.73
C ILE A 185 -15.62 8.47 13.02
N ALA A 186 -15.84 7.39 13.78
CA ALA A 186 -16.59 7.46 15.02
C ALA A 186 -15.95 8.42 16.04
N LEU A 187 -14.62 8.36 16.23
CA LEU A 187 -13.92 9.27 17.14
C LEU A 187 -13.92 10.73 16.66
N LEU A 188 -13.91 10.98 15.34
CA LEU A 188 -14.06 12.33 14.83
C LEU A 188 -15.40 12.97 15.22
N PHE A 189 -16.46 12.18 15.35
CA PHE A 189 -17.76 12.66 15.81
C PHE A 189 -17.90 12.69 17.33
N LEU A 190 -17.40 11.66 18.03
CA LEU A 190 -17.59 11.48 19.47
C LEU A 190 -16.59 12.25 20.34
N ALA A 191 -15.36 12.46 19.85
CA ALA A 191 -14.26 13.03 20.61
C ALA A 191 -13.72 14.32 19.97
N LYS A 192 -14.62 15.21 19.52
CA LYS A 192 -14.27 16.46 18.84
C LYS A 192 -13.27 17.34 19.61
N SER A 193 -13.30 17.29 20.95
CA SER A 193 -12.40 18.05 21.83
C SER A 193 -10.92 17.69 21.69
N LEU A 194 -10.60 16.48 21.19
CA LEU A 194 -9.21 16.07 20.95
C LEU A 194 -8.62 16.67 19.67
N GLY A 195 -9.44 17.31 18.83
CA GLY A 195 -9.00 17.89 17.56
C GLY A 195 -8.30 16.84 16.69
N VAL A 196 -7.09 17.17 16.21
CA VAL A 196 -6.31 16.27 15.33
C VAL A 196 -5.89 14.97 16.02
N PHE A 197 -5.78 14.95 17.37
CA PHE A 197 -5.48 13.72 18.10
C PHE A 197 -6.58 12.67 17.96
N SER A 198 -7.82 13.03 17.62
CA SER A 198 -8.88 12.07 17.28
C SER A 198 -8.49 11.17 16.10
N LEU A 199 -7.70 11.67 15.15
CA LEU A 199 -7.17 10.88 14.03
C LEU A 199 -6.12 9.87 14.50
N ALA A 200 -5.17 10.34 15.31
CA ALA A 200 -4.09 9.51 15.84
C ALA A 200 -4.64 8.41 16.76
N VAL A 201 -5.51 8.76 17.70
CA VAL A 201 -6.16 7.81 18.60
C VAL A 201 -7.10 6.89 17.82
N GLY A 202 -7.84 7.41 16.83
CA GLY A 202 -8.73 6.61 15.98
C GLY A 202 -7.98 5.55 15.17
N LEU A 203 -6.80 5.90 14.66
CA LEU A 203 -5.91 4.96 13.98
C LEU A 203 -5.45 3.84 14.92
N VAL A 204 -5.00 4.19 16.14
CA VAL A 204 -4.47 3.22 17.11
C VAL A 204 -5.56 2.31 17.64
N ILE A 205 -6.68 2.87 18.10
CA ILE A 205 -7.82 2.08 18.60
C ILE A 205 -8.41 1.24 17.46
N GLY A 206 -8.50 1.81 16.26
CA GLY A 206 -8.92 1.10 15.06
C GLY A 206 -8.08 -0.15 14.79
N ALA A 207 -6.75 0.01 14.76
CA ALA A 207 -5.82 -1.09 14.57
C ALA A 207 -5.88 -2.12 15.72
N LEU A 208 -6.05 -1.68 16.97
CA LEU A 208 -6.21 -2.59 18.11
C LEU A 208 -7.48 -3.43 17.97
N LEU A 209 -8.60 -2.82 17.61
CA LEU A 209 -9.86 -3.52 17.38
C LEU A 209 -9.79 -4.44 16.15
N GLU A 210 -9.04 -4.04 15.12
CA GLU A 210 -8.70 -4.88 13.97
C GLU A 210 -7.96 -6.15 14.43
N GLY A 211 -6.92 -6.00 15.26
CA GLY A 211 -6.19 -7.11 15.88
C GLY A 211 -7.09 -8.00 16.72
N ILE A 212 -7.91 -7.43 17.62
CA ILE A 212 -8.85 -8.19 18.45
C ILE A 212 -9.82 -8.99 17.57
N CYS A 213 -10.35 -8.39 16.50
CA CYS A 213 -11.25 -9.06 15.58
C CYS A 213 -10.58 -10.27 14.92
N LEU A 214 -9.34 -10.13 14.41
CA LEU A 214 -8.57 -11.25 13.86
C LEU A 214 -8.27 -12.33 14.90
N ALA A 215 -7.90 -11.93 16.12
CA ALA A 215 -7.63 -12.85 17.22
C ALA A 215 -8.86 -13.72 17.54
N LEU A 216 -10.06 -13.13 17.57
CA LEU A 216 -11.32 -13.86 17.76
C LEU A 216 -11.61 -14.84 16.62
N PHE A 217 -11.29 -14.47 15.37
CA PHE A 217 -11.47 -15.39 14.24
C PHE A 217 -10.48 -16.55 14.23
N LEU A 218 -9.23 -16.31 14.64
CA LEU A 218 -8.20 -17.35 14.74
C LEU A 218 -8.49 -18.34 15.88
N THR A 219 -8.88 -17.85 17.05
CA THR A 219 -9.23 -18.71 18.19
C THR A 219 -10.45 -19.60 17.88
N LYS A 220 -11.46 -19.07 17.18
CA LYS A 220 -12.60 -19.86 16.67
C LYS A 220 -12.19 -20.97 15.68
N GLN A 221 -11.06 -20.83 15.02
CA GLN A 221 -10.49 -21.87 14.13
C GLN A 221 -9.55 -22.83 14.87
N GLY A 222 -9.46 -22.71 16.20
CA GLY A 222 -8.58 -23.50 17.04
C GLY A 222 -7.12 -23.26 16.72
N ILE A 223 -6.75 -22.04 16.32
CA ILE A 223 -5.37 -21.61 16.15
C ILE A 223 -4.97 -20.86 17.43
N ASN A 224 -3.88 -21.28 18.06
CA ASN A 224 -3.37 -20.63 19.25
C ASN A 224 -2.76 -19.25 18.90
N ILE A 225 -3.38 -18.19 19.42
CA ILE A 225 -2.96 -16.80 19.20
C ILE A 225 -1.92 -16.32 20.20
N ILE A 226 -1.79 -16.98 21.36
CA ILE A 226 -0.82 -16.62 22.39
C ILE A 226 0.49 -17.29 21.99
N PRO A 227 1.50 -16.51 21.55
CA PRO A 227 2.72 -17.13 21.11
C PRO A 227 3.48 -17.62 22.34
N LYS A 228 3.75 -18.92 22.40
CA LYS A 228 4.66 -19.50 23.40
C LYS A 228 6.04 -19.55 22.79
N TRP A 229 6.98 -18.78 23.36
CA TRP A 229 8.36 -18.78 22.90
C TRP A 229 8.93 -20.20 22.97
N SER A 230 9.42 -20.69 21.84
CA SER A 230 10.23 -21.90 21.72
C SER A 230 11.66 -21.51 21.36
N LYS A 231 12.60 -22.46 21.44
CA LYS A 231 13.95 -22.26 20.89
C LYS A 231 13.88 -21.81 19.44
N PHE A 232 14.80 -20.92 19.08
CA PHE A 232 15.06 -20.46 17.72
C PHE A 232 15.42 -21.69 16.87
N ASP A 233 14.50 -22.13 16.01
CA ASP A 233 14.65 -23.33 15.20
C ASP A 233 15.10 -22.99 13.78
N GLU A 234 15.42 -24.02 13.00
CA GLU A 234 15.88 -23.88 11.62
C GLU A 234 14.83 -23.21 10.72
N ASN A 235 13.54 -23.43 11.00
CA ASN A 235 12.43 -22.80 10.26
C ASN A 235 12.37 -21.29 10.50
N LEU A 236 12.52 -20.83 11.75
CA LEU A 236 12.58 -19.39 12.06
C LEU A 236 13.82 -18.75 11.42
N ARG A 237 14.96 -19.45 11.40
CA ARG A 237 16.17 -18.99 10.71
C ARG A 237 15.92 -18.83 9.21
N HIS A 238 15.24 -19.79 8.58
CA HIS A 238 14.88 -19.72 7.17
C HIS A 238 13.98 -18.51 6.86
N VAL A 239 12.94 -18.28 7.67
CA VAL A 239 12.04 -17.12 7.49
C VAL A 239 12.80 -15.80 7.66
N SER A 240 13.62 -15.66 8.70
CA SER A 240 14.37 -14.41 8.97
C SER A 240 15.44 -14.13 7.91
N GLN A 241 16.11 -15.15 7.38
CA GLN A 241 17.07 -15.03 6.28
C GLN A 241 16.44 -14.55 4.97
N GLN A 242 15.19 -14.93 4.69
CA GLN A 242 14.46 -14.44 3.52
C GLN A 242 13.90 -13.03 3.75
N TYR A 243 13.43 -12.76 4.95
CA TYR A 243 12.76 -11.52 5.29
C TYR A 243 13.67 -10.29 5.20
N ILE A 244 14.92 -10.38 5.66
CA ILE A 244 15.87 -9.25 5.65
C ILE A 244 16.15 -8.72 4.22
N PRO A 245 16.53 -9.56 3.23
CA PRO A 245 16.68 -9.12 1.84
C PRO A 245 15.40 -8.53 1.25
N MET A 246 14.24 -9.04 1.64
CA MET A 246 12.94 -8.55 1.13
C MET A 246 12.59 -7.17 1.67
N ILE A 247 12.95 -6.86 2.92
CA ILE A 247 12.87 -5.50 3.46
C ILE A 247 13.76 -4.56 2.65
N ALA A 248 15.01 -4.94 2.37
CA ALA A 248 15.93 -4.12 1.60
C ALA A 248 15.38 -3.82 0.18
N GLY A 249 14.79 -4.82 -0.48
CA GLY A 249 14.10 -4.63 -1.75
C GLY A 249 12.89 -3.70 -1.62
N SER A 250 12.07 -3.90 -0.59
CA SER A 250 10.89 -3.06 -0.32
C SER A 250 11.25 -1.61 -0.01
N LEU A 251 12.40 -1.37 0.63
CA LEU A 251 12.91 -0.04 0.93
C LEU A 251 13.10 0.75 -0.37
N LEU A 252 13.80 0.15 -1.35
CA LEU A 252 14.03 0.76 -2.66
C LEU A 252 12.73 1.05 -3.41
N MET A 253 11.70 0.22 -3.20
CA MET A 253 10.42 0.34 -3.91
C MET A 253 9.47 1.41 -3.32
N ASN A 254 9.58 1.73 -2.02
CA ASN A 254 8.59 2.55 -1.31
C ASN A 254 9.11 3.93 -0.88
N THR A 255 10.20 4.42 -1.47
CA THR A 255 10.81 5.71 -1.12
C THR A 255 10.04 6.92 -1.65
N ALA A 256 9.48 6.84 -2.86
CA ALA A 256 8.90 7.99 -3.55
C ALA A 256 7.82 8.74 -2.74
N PRO A 257 6.83 8.08 -2.10
CA PRO A 257 5.82 8.80 -1.31
C PRO A 257 6.38 9.61 -0.14
N ILE A 258 7.46 9.11 0.50
CA ILE A 258 8.11 9.83 1.61
C ILE A 258 8.83 11.06 1.10
N ILE A 259 9.52 10.92 -0.03
CA ILE A 259 10.23 12.02 -0.68
C ILE A 259 9.23 13.11 -1.07
N ASP A 260 8.16 12.74 -1.78
CA ASP A 260 7.09 13.65 -2.19
C ASP A 260 6.50 14.40 -0.99
N GLN A 261 6.20 13.69 0.10
CA GLN A 261 5.56 14.26 1.28
C GLN A 261 6.51 15.13 2.11
N SER A 262 7.79 14.73 2.22
CA SER A 262 8.86 15.53 2.84
C SER A 262 9.08 16.84 2.09
N MET A 263 9.11 16.79 0.75
CA MET A 263 9.25 17.98 -0.08
C MET A 263 8.03 18.89 -0.02
N ALA A 264 6.81 18.33 0.10
CA ALA A 264 5.62 19.12 0.37
C ALA A 264 5.66 19.81 1.74
N ALA A 265 6.33 19.21 2.74
CA ALA A 265 6.50 19.83 4.05
C ALA A 265 7.49 21.02 4.06
N MET A 266 8.20 21.27 2.96
CA MET A 266 9.02 22.47 2.76
C MET A 266 8.22 23.68 2.26
N LEU A 267 6.97 23.46 1.83
CA LEU A 267 6.08 24.47 1.29
C LEU A 267 5.13 25.01 2.39
N PRO A 268 4.37 26.10 2.12
CA PRO A 268 3.51 26.71 3.12
C PRO A 268 2.49 25.74 3.75
N ALA A 269 1.95 26.15 4.91
CA ALA A 269 0.92 25.41 5.63
C ALA A 269 -0.20 24.87 4.72
N GLY A 270 -0.59 23.61 4.92
CA GLY A 270 -1.60 22.91 4.14
C GLY A 270 -1.07 22.19 2.91
N SER A 271 0.22 22.35 2.55
CA SER A 271 0.80 21.72 1.35
C SER A 271 0.82 20.19 1.42
N VAL A 272 1.12 19.64 2.60
CA VAL A 272 1.15 18.17 2.82
C VAL A 272 -0.26 17.60 2.74
N ALA A 273 -1.23 18.27 3.37
CA ALA A 273 -2.64 17.93 3.27
C ALA A 273 -3.16 17.99 1.83
N ALA A 274 -2.86 19.08 1.11
CA ALA A 274 -3.29 19.27 -0.27
C ALA A 274 -2.73 18.19 -1.21
N LEU A 275 -1.45 17.83 -1.05
CA LEU A 275 -0.82 16.74 -1.79
C LEU A 275 -1.51 15.39 -1.50
N ASN A 276 -1.82 15.13 -0.22
CA ASN A 276 -2.49 13.90 0.20
C ASN A 276 -3.90 13.79 -0.42
N TYR A 277 -4.71 14.86 -0.36
CA TYR A 277 -6.05 14.88 -0.93
C TYR A 277 -6.05 14.70 -2.45
N GLY A 278 -5.15 15.40 -3.15
CA GLY A 278 -5.04 15.31 -4.61
C GLY A 278 -4.66 13.90 -5.09
N ASN A 279 -3.79 13.21 -4.35
CA ASN A 279 -3.43 11.83 -4.67
C ASN A 279 -4.56 10.83 -4.35
N ARG A 280 -5.35 11.05 -3.30
CA ARG A 280 -6.30 10.05 -2.79
C ARG A 280 -7.40 9.71 -3.80
N VAL A 281 -7.91 10.70 -4.52
CA VAL A 281 -8.95 10.52 -5.53
C VAL A 281 -8.42 9.69 -6.70
N ILE A 282 -7.18 9.97 -7.15
CA ILE A 282 -6.51 9.26 -8.24
C ILE A 282 -6.08 7.85 -7.83
N ALA A 283 -5.75 7.63 -6.55
CA ALA A 283 -5.36 6.31 -6.04
C ALA A 283 -6.48 5.27 -6.12
N LEU A 284 -7.75 5.68 -6.08
CA LEU A 284 -8.91 4.78 -6.17
C LEU A 284 -8.96 4.02 -7.52
N PRO A 285 -9.06 4.69 -8.70
CA PRO A 285 -9.08 4.00 -9.97
C PRO A 285 -7.78 3.23 -10.23
N ILE A 286 -6.62 3.76 -9.82
CA ILE A 286 -5.34 3.04 -9.92
C ILE A 286 -5.40 1.71 -9.18
N THR A 287 -5.86 1.71 -7.93
CA THR A 287 -5.94 0.50 -7.10
C THR A 287 -6.89 -0.53 -7.72
N LEU A 288 -8.03 -0.10 -8.24
CA LEU A 288 -9.02 -1.00 -8.83
C LEU A 288 -8.51 -1.67 -10.11
N LEU A 289 -7.94 -0.89 -11.02
CA LEU A 289 -7.39 -1.40 -12.27
C LEU A 289 -6.21 -2.34 -12.01
N THR A 290 -5.30 -1.96 -11.13
CA THR A 290 -4.09 -2.74 -10.86
C THR A 290 -4.35 -4.02 -10.09
N THR A 291 -5.35 -4.03 -9.18
CA THR A 291 -5.76 -5.25 -8.46
C THR A 291 -6.39 -6.26 -9.41
N ALA A 292 -7.27 -5.82 -10.30
CA ALA A 292 -7.89 -6.67 -11.32
C ALA A 292 -6.84 -7.28 -12.26
N LEU A 293 -5.89 -6.48 -12.74
CA LEU A 293 -4.81 -6.95 -13.61
C LEU A 293 -3.86 -7.91 -12.89
N SER A 294 -3.46 -7.59 -11.65
CA SER A 294 -2.45 -8.37 -10.92
C SER A 294 -2.89 -9.79 -10.61
N THR A 295 -4.17 -9.99 -10.30
CA THR A 295 -4.71 -11.30 -9.92
C THR A 295 -4.79 -12.28 -11.09
N ALA A 296 -5.09 -11.78 -12.29
CA ALA A 296 -5.29 -12.63 -13.47
C ALA A 296 -3.99 -12.92 -14.25
N LEU A 297 -3.06 -11.96 -14.29
CA LEU A 297 -2.00 -11.98 -15.30
C LEU A 297 -0.76 -12.79 -14.94
N ILE A 298 -0.40 -12.92 -13.66
CA ILE A 298 0.82 -13.67 -13.28
C ILE A 298 0.68 -15.15 -13.70
N PRO A 299 -0.38 -15.90 -13.30
CA PRO A 299 -0.51 -17.30 -13.70
C PRO A 299 -0.61 -17.47 -15.22
N TYR A 300 -1.25 -16.50 -15.88
CA TYR A 300 -1.42 -16.50 -17.32
C TYR A 300 -0.08 -16.36 -18.06
N PHE A 301 0.73 -15.34 -17.72
CA PHE A 301 2.06 -15.16 -18.30
C PHE A 301 3.01 -16.30 -17.92
N SER A 302 3.00 -16.77 -16.67
CA SER A 302 3.85 -17.90 -16.26
C SER A 302 3.57 -19.15 -17.08
N LYS A 303 2.30 -19.42 -17.43
CA LYS A 303 1.93 -20.54 -18.29
C LYS A 303 2.43 -20.39 -19.72
N MET A 304 2.39 -19.17 -20.28
CA MET A 304 2.91 -18.90 -21.63
C MET A 304 4.45 -19.00 -21.66
N VAL A 305 5.13 -18.47 -20.64
CA VAL A 305 6.59 -18.56 -20.49
C VAL A 305 7.04 -20.02 -20.36
N ALA A 306 6.33 -20.82 -19.54
CA ALA A 306 6.63 -22.26 -19.41
C ALA A 306 6.45 -23.03 -20.72
N LYS A 307 5.54 -22.57 -21.60
CA LYS A 307 5.33 -23.12 -22.95
C LYS A 307 6.27 -22.54 -24.01
N GLN A 308 7.12 -21.58 -23.64
CA GLN A 308 7.98 -20.84 -24.56
C GLN A 308 7.22 -20.18 -25.74
N ASP A 309 5.96 -19.79 -25.51
CA ASP A 309 5.11 -19.13 -26.52
C ASP A 309 5.44 -17.62 -26.60
N TRP A 310 6.65 -17.30 -27.08
CA TRP A 310 7.17 -15.92 -27.11
C TRP A 310 6.35 -15.00 -28.01
N GLY A 311 5.90 -15.51 -29.17
CA GLY A 311 5.04 -14.78 -30.10
C GLY A 311 3.68 -14.45 -29.47
N GLY A 312 3.05 -15.44 -28.82
CA GLY A 312 1.83 -15.24 -28.05
C GLY A 312 2.01 -14.22 -26.92
N ILE A 313 3.12 -14.29 -26.16
CA ILE A 313 3.40 -13.33 -25.07
C ILE A 313 3.44 -11.90 -25.59
N ILE A 314 4.15 -11.66 -26.69
CA ILE A 314 4.26 -10.32 -27.30
C ILE A 314 2.88 -9.84 -27.78
N HIS A 315 2.11 -10.71 -28.44
CA HIS A 315 0.77 -10.37 -28.92
C HIS A 315 -0.15 -10.01 -27.76
N THR A 316 -0.17 -10.84 -26.72
CA THR A 316 -1.02 -10.63 -25.55
C THR A 316 -0.61 -9.39 -24.76
N LEU A 317 0.69 -9.14 -24.57
CA LEU A 317 1.18 -7.94 -23.91
C LEU A 317 0.73 -6.67 -24.66
N LYS A 318 0.91 -6.63 -25.99
CA LYS A 318 0.47 -5.49 -26.81
C LYS A 318 -1.04 -5.28 -26.71
N HIS A 319 -1.82 -6.36 -26.76
CA HIS A 319 -3.27 -6.29 -26.65
C HIS A 319 -3.72 -5.69 -25.31
N TYR A 320 -3.18 -6.18 -24.18
CA TYR A 320 -3.53 -5.64 -22.87
C TYR A 320 -3.00 -4.24 -22.63
N LEU A 321 -1.84 -3.86 -23.18
CA LEU A 321 -1.35 -2.47 -23.14
C LEU A 321 -2.32 -1.53 -23.87
N LEU A 322 -2.78 -1.90 -25.07
CA LEU A 322 -3.76 -1.11 -25.83
C LEU A 322 -5.09 -1.01 -25.08
N LEU A 323 -5.59 -2.10 -24.50
CA LEU A 323 -6.81 -2.07 -23.69
C LEU A 323 -6.64 -1.17 -22.45
N CYS A 324 -5.50 -1.24 -21.77
CA CYS A 324 -5.22 -0.38 -20.64
C CYS A 324 -5.21 1.09 -21.08
N LEU A 325 -4.51 1.44 -22.15
CA LEU A 325 -4.52 2.82 -22.67
C LEU A 325 -5.92 3.28 -23.08
N ALA A 326 -6.69 2.43 -23.76
CA ALA A 326 -8.06 2.75 -24.18
C ALA A 326 -9.01 3.05 -23.01
N ILE A 327 -8.80 2.42 -21.85
CA ILE A 327 -9.58 2.67 -20.63
C ILE A 327 -9.03 3.86 -19.83
N THR A 328 -7.71 3.92 -19.67
CA THR A 328 -7.05 4.86 -18.77
C THR A 328 -6.92 6.26 -19.33
N ILE A 329 -6.79 6.42 -20.65
CA ILE A 329 -6.70 7.75 -21.29
C ILE A 329 -8.02 8.54 -21.09
N PRO A 330 -9.22 8.01 -21.40
CA PRO A 330 -10.48 8.73 -21.13
C PRO A 330 -10.65 9.09 -19.66
N ILE A 331 -10.28 8.20 -18.74
CA ILE A 331 -10.34 8.46 -17.29
C ILE A 331 -9.40 9.61 -16.92
N THR A 332 -8.18 9.61 -17.46
CA THR A 332 -7.17 10.67 -17.24
C THR A 332 -7.65 12.01 -17.74
N VAL A 333 -8.18 12.06 -18.97
CA VAL A 333 -8.76 13.26 -19.57
C VAL A 333 -9.92 13.77 -18.71
N GLY A 334 -10.81 12.89 -18.27
CA GLY A 334 -11.91 13.21 -17.36
C GLY A 334 -11.42 13.85 -16.06
N PHE A 335 -10.48 13.20 -15.35
CA PHE A 335 -9.91 13.76 -14.11
C PHE A 335 -9.12 15.05 -14.33
N PHE A 336 -8.44 15.20 -15.47
CA PHE A 336 -7.64 16.38 -15.77
C PHE A 336 -8.52 17.61 -15.96
N TYR A 337 -9.56 17.52 -16.80
CA TYR A 337 -10.44 18.66 -17.09
C TYR A 337 -11.53 18.88 -16.04
N LEU A 338 -12.05 17.80 -15.44
CA LEU A 338 -13.08 17.90 -14.38
C LEU A 338 -12.46 17.91 -12.98
N SER A 339 -11.16 18.21 -12.87
CA SER A 339 -10.47 18.12 -11.59
C SER A 339 -11.11 19.01 -10.52
N GLU A 340 -11.36 20.27 -10.85
CA GLU A 340 -11.99 21.26 -9.97
C GLU A 340 -13.40 20.84 -9.53
N PRO A 341 -14.37 20.54 -10.43
CA PRO A 341 -15.70 20.13 -9.99
C PRO A 341 -15.70 18.81 -9.21
N ILE A 342 -14.79 17.88 -9.51
CA ILE A 342 -14.62 16.64 -8.75
C ILE A 342 -14.13 16.95 -7.33
N THR A 343 -13.08 17.76 -7.18
CA THR A 343 -12.54 18.16 -5.88
C THR A 343 -13.57 18.96 -5.08
N GLN A 344 -14.30 19.86 -5.74
CA GLN A 344 -15.38 20.64 -5.13
C GLN A 344 -16.48 19.73 -4.58
N LEU A 345 -16.97 18.80 -5.40
CA LEU A 345 -18.03 17.88 -5.01
C LEU A 345 -17.62 17.00 -3.82
N ILE A 346 -16.37 16.52 -3.81
CA ILE A 346 -15.87 15.55 -2.84
C ILE A 346 -15.46 16.22 -1.53
N TYR A 347 -14.73 17.35 -1.59
CA TYR A 347 -14.03 17.92 -0.44
C TYR A 347 -14.56 19.28 0.02
N GLN A 348 -15.11 20.13 -0.86
CA GLN A 348 -15.42 21.54 -0.52
C GLN A 348 -16.64 21.67 0.41
N ARG A 349 -16.40 21.48 1.71
CA ARG A 349 -17.39 21.49 2.79
C ARG A 349 -16.67 21.82 4.11
N GLY A 350 -17.39 22.44 5.05
CA GLY A 350 -16.84 22.72 6.38
C GLY A 350 -15.59 23.60 6.33
N GLN A 351 -14.48 23.12 6.90
CA GLN A 351 -13.20 23.83 6.93
C GLN A 351 -12.44 23.79 5.59
N PHE A 352 -12.89 23.01 4.62
CA PHE A 352 -12.25 22.92 3.30
C PHE A 352 -12.78 24.04 2.39
N SER A 353 -11.94 25.03 2.12
CA SER A 353 -12.31 26.25 1.42
C SER A 353 -12.27 26.08 -0.11
N GLN A 354 -12.85 27.03 -0.84
CA GLN A 354 -12.72 27.09 -2.30
C GLN A 354 -11.27 27.26 -2.76
N LYS A 355 -10.44 27.95 -1.97
CA LYS A 355 -9.01 28.08 -2.28
C LYS A 355 -8.30 26.72 -2.21
N ASP A 356 -8.67 25.90 -1.22
CA ASP A 356 -8.14 24.54 -1.08
C ASP A 356 -8.59 23.67 -2.25
N THR A 357 -9.83 23.84 -2.73
CA THR A 357 -10.33 23.18 -3.94
C THR A 357 -9.44 23.45 -5.14
N LEU A 358 -9.09 24.72 -5.40
CA LEU A 358 -8.25 25.07 -6.56
C LEU A 358 -6.86 24.43 -6.48
N ILE A 359 -6.23 24.46 -5.30
CA ILE A 359 -4.90 23.88 -5.09
C ILE A 359 -4.95 22.36 -5.25
N VAL A 360 -5.90 21.70 -4.59
CA VAL A 360 -6.05 20.24 -4.66
C VAL A 360 -6.44 19.78 -6.06
N ALA A 361 -7.27 20.54 -6.78
CA ALA A 361 -7.64 20.25 -8.16
C ALA A 361 -6.44 20.31 -9.11
N GLN A 362 -5.54 21.28 -8.95
CA GLN A 362 -4.30 21.36 -9.72
C GLN A 362 -3.38 20.16 -9.43
N ILE A 363 -3.25 19.77 -8.17
CA ILE A 363 -2.47 18.58 -7.78
C ILE A 363 -3.09 17.31 -8.37
N GLN A 364 -4.42 17.17 -8.26
CA GLN A 364 -5.16 16.02 -8.77
C GLN A 364 -5.06 15.90 -10.29
N SER A 365 -5.08 17.01 -11.04
CA SER A 365 -4.92 16.98 -12.50
C SER A 365 -3.50 16.55 -12.89
N MET A 366 -2.47 17.02 -12.18
CA MET A 366 -1.10 16.57 -12.42
C MET A 366 -0.89 15.09 -12.06
N TYR A 367 -1.49 14.60 -10.97
CA TYR A 367 -1.44 13.19 -10.60
C TYR A 367 -2.23 12.30 -11.55
N SER A 368 -3.31 12.78 -12.17
CA SER A 368 -4.13 11.94 -13.08
C SER A 368 -3.32 11.48 -14.30
N LEU A 369 -2.36 12.29 -14.74
CA LEU A 369 -1.46 11.97 -15.86
C LEU A 369 -0.66 10.68 -15.65
N GLN A 370 -0.42 10.26 -14.41
CA GLN A 370 0.31 9.03 -14.12
C GLN A 370 -0.49 7.76 -14.48
N LEU A 371 -1.81 7.85 -14.52
CA LEU A 371 -2.73 6.71 -14.55
C LEU A 371 -2.46 5.74 -15.72
N PRO A 372 -2.34 6.17 -16.99
CA PRO A 372 -2.06 5.26 -18.10
C PRO A 372 -0.70 4.58 -17.95
N PHE A 373 0.31 5.32 -17.52
CA PHE A 373 1.68 4.82 -17.41
C PHE A 373 1.84 3.85 -16.24
N TYR A 374 1.24 4.17 -15.09
CA TYR A 374 1.22 3.29 -13.92
C TYR A 374 0.56 1.95 -14.23
N VAL A 375 -0.64 2.00 -14.82
CA VAL A 375 -1.42 0.79 -15.13
C VAL A 375 -0.73 -0.03 -16.22
N CYS A 376 -0.14 0.59 -17.24
CA CYS A 376 0.66 -0.16 -18.22
C CYS A 376 1.92 -0.77 -17.58
N ASN A 377 2.59 -0.04 -16.68
CA ASN A 377 3.80 -0.51 -16.03
C ASN A 377 3.52 -1.73 -15.15
N ILE A 378 2.35 -1.80 -14.49
CA ILE A 378 2.01 -2.99 -13.69
C ILE A 378 1.95 -4.26 -14.56
N LEU A 379 1.47 -4.16 -15.80
CA LEU A 379 1.43 -5.29 -16.74
C LEU A 379 2.83 -5.78 -17.07
N VAL A 380 3.71 -4.84 -17.43
CA VAL A 380 5.10 -5.13 -17.80
C VAL A 380 5.85 -5.72 -16.61
N VAL A 381 5.66 -5.16 -15.42
CA VAL A 381 6.23 -5.68 -14.17
C VAL A 381 5.76 -7.12 -13.90
N ARG A 382 4.46 -7.43 -14.08
CA ARG A 382 3.96 -8.81 -13.91
C ARG A 382 4.61 -9.79 -14.88
N LEU A 383 4.84 -9.38 -16.12
CA LEU A 383 5.53 -10.19 -17.11
C LEU A 383 7.01 -10.37 -16.75
N ILE A 384 7.73 -9.31 -16.35
CA ILE A 384 9.12 -9.40 -15.88
C ILE A 384 9.25 -10.35 -14.68
N SER A 385 8.31 -10.31 -13.73
CA SER A 385 8.24 -11.26 -12.63
C SER A 385 8.02 -12.71 -13.11
N ALA A 386 7.11 -12.93 -14.07
CA ALA A 386 6.88 -14.25 -14.66
C ALA A 386 8.12 -14.79 -15.41
N LEU A 387 8.92 -13.89 -16.01
CA LEU A 387 10.21 -14.20 -16.63
C LEU A 387 11.36 -14.40 -15.61
N GLN A 388 11.08 -14.27 -14.30
CA GLN A 388 12.06 -14.32 -13.21
C GLN A 388 13.23 -13.32 -13.33
N ALA A 389 13.05 -12.24 -14.10
CA ALA A 389 14.07 -11.22 -14.31
C ALA A 389 14.00 -10.09 -13.26
N ASN A 390 13.95 -10.47 -11.98
CA ASN A 390 13.71 -9.56 -10.85
C ASN A 390 14.80 -8.48 -10.67
N HIS A 391 16.00 -8.70 -11.21
CA HIS A 391 17.06 -7.68 -11.22
C HIS A 391 16.65 -6.41 -11.98
N ILE A 392 15.81 -6.51 -13.02
CA ILE A 392 15.28 -5.34 -13.75
C ILE A 392 14.38 -4.52 -12.84
N LEU A 393 13.57 -5.18 -12.01
CA LEU A 393 12.68 -4.50 -11.06
C LEU A 393 13.47 -3.70 -10.03
N MET A 394 14.56 -4.28 -9.52
CA MET A 394 15.47 -3.59 -8.59
C MET A 394 16.09 -2.33 -9.23
N TRP A 395 16.64 -2.45 -10.44
CA TRP A 395 17.19 -1.30 -11.17
C TRP A 395 16.12 -0.24 -11.47
N SER A 396 14.91 -0.69 -11.82
CA SER A 396 13.76 0.19 -12.05
C SER A 396 13.42 0.99 -10.78
N SER A 397 13.46 0.38 -9.60
CA SER A 397 13.17 1.07 -8.33
C SER A 397 14.24 2.11 -7.99
N LEU A 398 15.52 1.79 -8.21
CA LEU A 398 16.60 2.75 -8.01
C LEU A 398 16.48 3.95 -8.96
N LEU A 399 16.21 3.67 -10.24
CA LEU A 399 15.96 4.70 -11.25
C LEU A 399 14.75 5.56 -10.87
N ASN A 400 13.68 4.95 -10.38
CA ASN A 400 12.46 5.62 -9.93
C ASN A 400 12.76 6.66 -8.83
N ALA A 401 13.51 6.25 -7.80
CA ALA A 401 13.88 7.14 -6.69
C ALA A 401 14.73 8.32 -7.17
N LEU A 402 15.74 8.07 -8.02
CA LEU A 402 16.62 9.12 -8.55
C LEU A 402 15.86 10.13 -9.41
N ILE A 403 15.01 9.65 -10.32
CA ILE A 403 14.18 10.49 -11.18
C ILE A 403 13.20 11.31 -10.35
N ASN A 404 12.50 10.68 -9.40
CA ASN A 404 11.52 11.36 -8.55
C ASN A 404 12.16 12.50 -7.75
N ILE A 405 13.30 12.27 -7.10
CA ILE A 405 14.02 13.32 -6.36
C ILE A 405 14.42 14.45 -7.30
N THR A 406 15.02 14.11 -8.44
CA THR A 406 15.54 15.11 -9.39
C THR A 406 14.40 15.97 -9.97
N LEU A 407 13.33 15.33 -10.44
CA LEU A 407 12.17 16.01 -11.00
C LEU A 407 11.38 16.77 -9.94
N ASN A 408 11.28 16.27 -8.71
CA ASN A 408 10.65 17.01 -7.62
C ASN A 408 11.40 18.33 -7.37
N ILE A 409 12.74 18.31 -7.31
CA ILE A 409 13.52 19.53 -7.05
C ILE A 409 13.30 20.56 -8.16
N VAL A 410 13.32 20.13 -9.42
CA VAL A 410 13.14 21.02 -10.58
C VAL A 410 11.71 21.54 -10.69
N LEU A 411 10.71 20.65 -10.62
CA LEU A 411 9.31 21.03 -10.84
C LEU A 411 8.68 21.74 -9.64
N LEU A 412 9.18 21.51 -8.43
CA LEU A 412 8.74 22.25 -7.24
C LEU A 412 9.06 23.74 -7.36
N GLN A 413 10.20 24.10 -7.97
CA GLN A 413 10.56 25.50 -8.21
C GLN A 413 9.67 26.19 -9.24
N VAL A 414 9.17 25.45 -10.24
CA VAL A 414 8.38 26.01 -11.35
C VAL A 414 6.89 26.04 -11.04
N MET A 415 6.35 24.98 -10.42
CA MET A 415 4.90 24.76 -10.26
C MET A 415 4.47 24.63 -8.80
N GLY A 416 5.38 24.78 -7.83
CA GLY A 416 5.09 24.56 -6.41
C GLY A 416 4.64 23.12 -6.13
N ILE A 417 3.61 22.96 -5.30
CA ILE A 417 3.12 21.65 -4.83
C ILE A 417 2.66 20.76 -6.01
N ALA A 418 2.01 21.35 -7.02
CA ALA A 418 1.56 20.61 -8.22
C ALA A 418 2.73 20.02 -9.02
N GLY A 419 3.93 20.62 -8.91
CA GLY A 419 5.16 20.11 -9.51
C GLY A 419 5.57 18.74 -8.96
N ILE A 420 5.32 18.47 -7.66
CA ILE A 420 5.58 17.17 -7.03
C ILE A 420 4.67 16.09 -7.67
N ALA A 421 3.39 16.42 -7.86
CA ALA A 421 2.45 15.50 -8.51
C ALA A 421 2.83 15.22 -9.98
N LEU A 422 3.26 16.24 -10.72
CA LEU A 422 3.70 16.08 -12.11
C LEU A 422 4.99 15.26 -12.21
N SER A 423 5.94 15.48 -11.28
CA SER A 423 7.17 14.69 -11.17
C SER A 423 6.87 13.20 -11.05
N THR A 424 5.92 12.80 -10.19
CA THR A 424 5.49 11.41 -10.07
C THR A 424 4.86 10.88 -11.35
N SER A 425 4.08 11.69 -12.08
CA SER A 425 3.57 11.30 -13.40
C SER A 425 4.68 11.07 -14.43
N CYS A 426 5.64 11.99 -14.54
CA CYS A 426 6.80 11.86 -15.43
C CYS A 426 7.70 10.68 -15.07
N MET A 427 7.89 10.44 -13.77
CA MET A 427 8.62 9.29 -13.24
C MET A 427 8.02 7.97 -13.76
N TYR A 428 6.68 7.82 -13.76
CA TYR A 428 6.05 6.61 -14.30
C TYR A 428 6.17 6.47 -15.82
N VAL A 429 6.24 7.57 -16.58
CA VAL A 429 6.53 7.53 -18.03
C VAL A 429 7.90 6.92 -18.28
N ILE A 430 8.92 7.41 -17.56
CA ILE A 430 10.30 6.93 -17.72
C ILE A 430 10.43 5.49 -17.22
N CYS A 431 9.78 5.17 -16.10
CA CYS A 431 9.75 3.82 -15.55
C CYS A 431 9.13 2.82 -16.53
N LEU A 432 7.96 3.12 -17.10
CA LEU A 432 7.33 2.29 -18.13
C LEU A 432 8.24 2.11 -19.36
N SER A 433 8.89 3.18 -19.80
CA SER A 433 9.80 3.14 -20.95
C SER A 433 10.99 2.21 -20.69
N PHE A 434 11.61 2.34 -19.52
CA PHE A 434 12.73 1.50 -19.08
C PHE A 434 12.33 0.02 -18.94
N THR A 435 11.25 -0.27 -18.21
CA THR A 435 10.79 -1.64 -17.98
C THR A 435 10.36 -2.31 -19.28
N SER A 436 9.65 -1.58 -20.16
CA SER A 436 9.23 -2.08 -21.47
C SER A 436 10.43 -2.38 -22.36
N TYR A 437 11.42 -1.47 -22.43
CA TYR A 437 12.64 -1.70 -23.20
C TYR A 437 13.38 -2.95 -22.75
N CYS A 438 13.60 -3.10 -21.44
CA CYS A 438 14.25 -4.28 -20.87
C CYS A 438 13.44 -5.56 -21.13
N CYS A 439 12.11 -5.51 -21.00
CA CYS A 439 11.22 -6.63 -21.24
C CYS A 439 11.26 -7.08 -22.71
N PHE A 440 11.11 -6.16 -23.67
CA PHE A 440 11.19 -6.48 -25.10
C PHE A 440 12.57 -7.00 -25.51
N LYS A 441 13.65 -6.52 -24.87
CA LYS A 441 15.00 -7.06 -25.10
C LYS A 441 15.13 -8.52 -24.67
N ILE A 442 14.53 -8.91 -23.55
CA ILE A 442 14.48 -10.32 -23.12
C ILE A 442 13.67 -11.15 -24.12
N LEU A 443 12.45 -10.70 -24.46
CA LEU A 443 11.56 -11.44 -25.37
C LEU A 443 12.19 -11.62 -26.75
N ARG A 444 12.87 -10.60 -27.28
CA ARG A 444 13.56 -10.69 -28.58
C ARG A 444 14.72 -11.68 -28.54
N LYS A 445 15.51 -11.73 -27.47
CA LYS A 445 16.57 -12.73 -27.32
C LYS A 445 16.00 -14.14 -27.25
N ALA A 446 14.92 -14.33 -26.51
CA ALA A 446 14.26 -15.63 -26.36
C ALA A 446 13.62 -16.11 -27.68
N ASN A 447 13.05 -15.20 -28.47
CA ASN A 447 12.43 -15.51 -29.77
C ASN A 447 13.42 -15.72 -30.93
N VAL A 448 14.68 -15.30 -30.78
CA VAL A 448 15.74 -15.54 -31.78
C VAL A 448 16.50 -16.84 -31.48
N GLY A 449 16.45 -17.33 -30.24
CA GLY A 449 17.07 -18.58 -29.82
C GLY A 449 16.15 -19.80 -29.82
N ALA A 450 14.86 -19.62 -30.10
CA ALA A 450 13.84 -20.66 -30.32
C ALA A 450 13.55 -20.75 -31.82
#